data_AF-A0A2T2YGU8-F1
#
_entry.id   AF-A0A2T2YGU8-F1
#
_cell.length_a   1.000
_cell.length_b   1.000
_cell.length_c   1.000
_cell.angle_alpha   90.00
_cell.angle_beta   90.00
_cell.angle_gamma   90.00
#
_symmetry.space_group_name_H-M   'P 1'
#
loop_
_entity.id
_entity.type
_entity.pdbx_description
1 polymer ?
#
loop_
_entity_poly.entity_id
_entity_poly.type
_entity_poly.pdbx_seq_one_letter_code
_entity_poly.pdbx_strand_id
1 'polypeptide(L)'
;MTTLKKKILALIFAVFSLTACNNSNRQNNLVNETSTVDTLANTKEGSNVNAIDTVSYDYSYFPIDSLFTTKVLTVGTFHDDEVWESADKEKWFGLFKRKAGFYLQETKLKTKRVYDQIVDENENEKTGWGVQTMNKDTSIILIEASKFLTPHSVQQAILSKEQVFPGDTLRINYLGIDYKIFATGRKKKVQDDPEWFDVWNYKLYLTAKIKGQQKTSLLAAQPNFDDQMINIIFAGDIDGDGILDFIIDTSRHYNATSPTIYLSTPADNGEVVKPIGGHTSVGC
;
A
#
# COMPACT_ATOMS: atom_id res chain seq x y z
N MET A 1 -43.25 -33.34 -32.77
CA MET A 1 -41.99 -33.57 -32.04
C MET A 1 -40.83 -33.17 -32.94
N THR A 2 -39.89 -32.41 -32.35
CA THR A 2 -38.49 -32.19 -32.77
C THR A 2 -38.21 -31.59 -34.14
N THR A 3 -37.95 -30.28 -34.16
CA THR A 3 -36.71 -29.71 -34.73
C THR A 3 -36.56 -28.25 -34.28
N LEU A 4 -35.53 -27.92 -33.49
CA LEU A 4 -34.66 -26.79 -33.82
C LEU A 4 -33.33 -26.90 -33.07
N LYS A 5 -32.27 -27.19 -33.80
CA LYS A 5 -30.88 -27.01 -33.38
C LYS A 5 -30.60 -25.52 -33.28
N LYS A 6 -30.16 -25.02 -32.13
CA LYS A 6 -29.41 -23.76 -32.04
C LYS A 6 -27.98 -24.07 -31.60
N LYS A 7 -27.05 -23.82 -32.51
CA LYS A 7 -25.61 -23.84 -32.28
C LYS A 7 -25.26 -22.65 -31.38
N ILE A 8 -24.63 -22.92 -30.24
CA ILE A 8 -23.98 -21.89 -29.43
C ILE A 8 -22.61 -21.66 -30.07
N LEU A 9 -22.42 -20.47 -30.64
CA LEU A 9 -21.11 -20.01 -31.09
C LEU A 9 -20.45 -19.31 -29.91
N ALA A 10 -19.44 -19.96 -29.34
CA ALA A 10 -18.50 -19.33 -28.44
C ALA A 10 -17.54 -18.47 -29.28
N LEU A 11 -17.34 -17.21 -28.89
CA LEU A 11 -16.25 -16.38 -29.39
C LEU A 11 -15.54 -15.79 -28.16
N ILE A 12 -14.30 -16.22 -27.95
CA ILE A 12 -13.34 -15.66 -27.00
C ILE A 12 -12.06 -15.38 -27.80
N PHE A 13 -11.33 -14.33 -27.39
CA PHE A 13 -10.01 -13.83 -27.81
C PHE A 13 -10.01 -12.87 -29.00
N ALA A 14 -9.30 -11.73 -29.01
CA ALA A 14 -8.32 -11.14 -28.08
C ALA A 14 -8.16 -9.63 -28.43
N VAL A 15 -7.21 -9.00 -27.72
CA VAL A 15 -6.43 -7.79 -28.07
C VAL A 15 -6.81 -6.53 -27.28
N PHE A 16 -6.07 -6.31 -26.18
CA PHE A 16 -5.63 -4.97 -25.78
C PHE A 16 -4.21 -5.07 -25.25
N SER A 17 -3.25 -4.70 -26.07
CA SER A 17 -1.88 -4.41 -25.68
C SER A 17 -1.33 -3.31 -26.58
N LEU A 18 -1.53 -2.06 -26.16
CA LEU A 18 -0.75 -0.91 -26.61
C LEU A 18 -0.73 0.15 -25.50
N THR A 19 0.33 0.14 -24.70
CA THR A 19 0.85 1.37 -24.07
C THR A 19 2.33 1.44 -24.41
N ALA A 20 2.65 2.28 -25.40
CA ALA A 20 4.02 2.64 -25.73
C ALA A 20 4.42 3.84 -24.85
N CYS A 21 5.54 3.71 -24.14
CA CYS A 21 6.23 4.83 -23.50
C CYS A 21 6.79 5.76 -24.59
N ASN A 22 6.35 7.02 -24.61
CA ASN A 22 6.94 8.03 -25.47
C ASN A 22 8.15 8.65 -24.74
N ASN A 23 9.34 8.32 -25.21
CA ASN A 23 10.61 8.84 -24.72
C ASN A 23 10.90 10.18 -25.40
N SER A 24 10.64 11.31 -24.74
CA SER A 24 11.02 12.62 -25.27
C SER A 24 12.46 12.96 -24.87
N ASN A 25 13.38 12.68 -25.80
CA ASN A 25 14.71 13.28 -25.83
C ASN A 25 14.62 14.81 -25.75
N ARG A 26 15.15 15.41 -24.69
CA ARG A 26 15.41 16.87 -24.63
C ARG A 26 16.92 17.09 -24.77
N GLN A 27 17.34 17.47 -25.97
CA GLN A 27 18.70 17.92 -26.25
C GLN A 27 19.00 19.21 -25.48
N ASN A 28 20.12 19.20 -24.77
CA ASN A 28 20.81 20.39 -24.29
C ASN A 28 21.32 21.22 -25.47
N ASN A 29 20.99 22.51 -25.51
CA ASN A 29 21.74 23.48 -26.30
C ASN A 29 22.10 24.68 -25.41
N LEU A 30 23.38 24.74 -25.07
CA LEU A 30 24.11 25.91 -24.62
C LEU A 30 24.35 26.83 -25.83
N VAL A 31 23.97 28.10 -25.73
CA VAL A 31 24.63 29.18 -26.48
C VAL A 31 24.78 30.38 -25.56
N ASN A 32 26.04 30.69 -25.26
CA ASN A 32 26.49 31.99 -24.79
C ASN A 32 26.61 32.93 -25.99
N GLU A 33 26.04 34.13 -25.92
CA GLU A 33 26.60 35.31 -26.61
C GLU A 33 26.48 36.55 -25.74
N THR A 34 27.51 37.39 -25.81
CA THR A 34 27.84 38.46 -24.87
C THR A 34 27.51 39.85 -25.47
N SER A 35 27.09 40.76 -24.59
CA SER A 35 27.38 42.21 -24.54
C SER A 35 26.65 43.19 -25.48
N THR A 36 25.92 44.14 -24.88
CA THR A 36 26.25 45.58 -24.89
C THR A 36 25.55 46.31 -23.74
N VAL A 37 26.26 47.23 -23.10
CA VAL A 37 25.83 48.08 -21.97
C VAL A 37 25.24 49.38 -22.52
N ASP A 38 24.10 49.85 -21.98
CA ASP A 38 23.88 51.27 -21.74
C ASP A 38 22.87 51.61 -20.61
N THR A 39 23.44 52.24 -19.59
CA THR A 39 23.03 53.16 -18.51
C THR A 39 21.56 53.60 -18.24
N LEU A 40 21.10 53.26 -17.02
CA LEU A 40 20.23 53.95 -16.02
C LEU A 40 18.80 54.46 -16.35
N ALA A 41 17.83 53.85 -15.68
CA ALA A 41 16.75 54.57 -14.97
C ALA A 41 16.27 53.78 -13.73
N ASN A 42 16.25 54.48 -12.58
CA ASN A 42 15.76 54.01 -11.29
C ASN A 42 14.26 53.65 -11.34
N THR A 43 13.91 52.42 -10.99
CA THR A 43 12.61 52.13 -10.37
C THR A 43 12.80 51.09 -9.29
N LYS A 44 12.33 51.43 -8.08
CA LYS A 44 12.29 50.54 -6.92
C LYS A 44 11.38 49.34 -7.25
N GLU A 45 11.97 48.19 -7.50
CA GLU A 45 11.28 46.92 -7.28
C GLU A 45 11.95 46.23 -6.11
N GLY A 46 11.20 46.09 -5.01
CA GLY A 46 11.51 45.14 -3.97
C GLY A 46 11.40 43.75 -4.58
N SER A 47 12.52 43.25 -5.10
CA SER A 47 12.64 41.86 -5.50
C SER A 47 12.58 41.03 -4.23
N ASN A 48 11.37 40.53 -3.95
CA ASN A 48 11.14 39.37 -3.13
C ASN A 48 12.14 38.31 -3.58
N VAL A 49 13.21 38.14 -2.80
CA VAL A 49 14.12 37.03 -2.95
C VAL A 49 13.25 35.80 -2.81
N ASN A 50 13.09 35.05 -3.90
CA ASN A 50 12.46 33.74 -3.90
C ASN A 50 13.05 32.96 -2.75
N ALA A 51 12.30 32.86 -1.65
CA ALA A 51 12.66 31.97 -0.56
C ALA A 51 12.68 30.58 -1.20
N ILE A 52 13.88 30.05 -1.40
CA ILE A 52 14.05 28.65 -1.72
C ILE A 52 13.40 27.94 -0.53
N ASP A 53 12.23 27.37 -0.78
CA ASP A 53 11.46 26.65 0.22
C ASP A 53 12.21 25.33 0.49
N THR A 54 13.30 25.43 1.25
CA THR A 54 14.08 24.27 1.68
C THR A 54 13.23 23.47 2.64
N VAL A 55 12.56 22.45 2.11
CA VAL A 55 11.84 21.47 2.91
C VAL A 55 12.84 20.76 3.82
N SER A 56 12.67 20.92 5.13
CA SER A 56 13.39 20.13 6.13
C SER A 56 12.65 18.82 6.35
N TYR A 57 13.23 17.71 5.90
CA TYR A 57 12.65 16.38 6.06
C TYR A 57 12.89 15.80 7.46
N ASP A 58 11.86 15.15 8.00
CA ASP A 58 11.92 14.24 9.15
C ASP A 58 12.08 12.82 8.61
N TYR A 59 13.29 12.26 8.71
CA TYR A 59 13.65 10.92 8.22
C TYR A 59 13.12 9.78 9.09
N SER A 60 11.92 9.95 9.64
CA SER A 60 11.19 8.92 10.36
C SER A 60 10.54 7.96 9.37
N TYR A 61 10.94 6.69 9.42
CA TYR A 61 10.29 5.61 8.69
C TYR A 61 9.57 4.70 9.68
N PHE A 62 8.30 4.43 9.41
CA PHE A 62 7.52 3.48 10.19
C PHE A 62 6.40 2.88 9.32
N PRO A 63 6.11 1.58 9.45
CA PRO A 63 6.88 0.58 10.19
C PRO A 63 8.22 0.29 9.50
N ILE A 64 9.09 -0.45 10.18
CA ILE A 64 10.34 -0.97 9.61
C ILE A 64 10.36 -2.49 9.79
N ASP A 65 10.93 -3.21 8.82
CA ASP A 65 10.86 -4.67 8.77
C ASP A 65 11.42 -5.36 10.03
N SER A 66 12.40 -4.74 10.69
CA SER A 66 12.97 -5.27 11.94
C SER A 66 11.98 -5.35 13.12
N LEU A 67 10.81 -4.70 13.01
CA LEU A 67 9.73 -4.81 14.00
C LEU A 67 8.81 -6.00 13.74
N PHE A 68 8.84 -6.59 12.54
CA PHE A 68 7.94 -7.66 12.17
C PHE A 68 8.29 -8.95 12.90
N THR A 69 7.26 -9.57 13.47
CA THR A 69 7.35 -10.83 14.22
C THR A 69 6.67 -11.99 13.48
N THR A 70 6.06 -11.72 12.34
CA THR A 70 5.20 -12.63 11.60
C THR A 70 5.45 -12.45 10.12
N LYS A 71 5.64 -13.58 9.41
CA LYS A 71 5.78 -13.52 7.96
C LYS A 71 4.43 -13.29 7.30
N VAL A 72 4.46 -12.53 6.21
CA VAL A 72 3.28 -12.13 5.46
C VAL A 72 3.57 -12.32 3.98
N LEU A 73 2.54 -12.72 3.22
CA LEU A 73 2.59 -12.81 1.75
C LEU A 73 1.29 -12.30 1.15
N THR A 74 1.34 -11.94 -0.12
CA THR A 74 0.18 -11.78 -0.99
C THR A 74 0.20 -12.84 -2.08
N VAL A 75 -0.94 -13.08 -2.73
CA VAL A 75 -1.00 -13.95 -3.92
C VAL A 75 -0.63 -13.14 -5.15
N GLY A 76 0.07 -13.75 -6.11
CA GLY A 76 0.56 -13.01 -7.28
C GLY A 76 1.77 -13.65 -7.95
N THR A 77 2.43 -12.84 -8.78
CA THR A 77 3.75 -13.12 -9.33
C THR A 77 4.72 -12.10 -8.76
N PHE A 78 5.90 -12.56 -8.36
CA PHE A 78 6.89 -11.80 -7.61
C PHE A 78 8.30 -12.07 -8.13
N HIS A 79 9.22 -11.15 -7.89
CA HIS A 79 10.64 -11.31 -8.11
C HIS A 79 11.25 -12.34 -7.16
N ASP A 80 12.47 -12.79 -7.45
CA ASP A 80 13.15 -13.87 -6.72
C ASP A 80 13.29 -13.61 -5.22
N ASP A 81 13.59 -12.37 -4.84
CA ASP A 81 13.88 -11.92 -3.49
C ASP A 81 12.64 -11.52 -2.66
N GLU A 82 11.47 -11.51 -3.29
CA GLU A 82 10.21 -11.12 -2.66
C GLU A 82 9.49 -12.30 -1.99
N VAL A 83 9.84 -13.54 -2.37
CA VAL A 83 9.26 -14.77 -1.80
C VAL A 83 10.37 -15.75 -1.43
N TRP A 84 10.34 -16.28 -0.21
CA TRP A 84 11.33 -17.26 0.24
C TRP A 84 10.95 -18.69 -0.17
N GLU A 85 11.96 -19.53 -0.44
CA GLU A 85 11.79 -20.87 -1.00
C GLU A 85 10.86 -21.80 -0.20
N SER A 86 10.79 -21.63 1.13
CA SER A 86 10.00 -22.49 2.01
C SER A 86 8.60 -21.95 2.34
N ALA A 87 8.15 -20.90 1.66
CA ALA A 87 6.85 -20.28 1.93
C ALA A 87 5.68 -21.29 1.88
N ASP A 88 5.70 -22.25 0.95
CA ASP A 88 4.65 -23.27 0.81
C ASP A 88 4.63 -24.34 1.92
N LYS A 89 5.72 -24.46 2.69
CA LYS A 89 5.87 -25.42 3.78
C LYS A 89 5.38 -24.87 5.12
N GLU A 90 5.14 -23.57 5.20
CA GLU A 90 4.65 -22.90 6.40
C GLU A 90 3.14 -23.09 6.60
N LYS A 91 2.66 -22.77 7.80
CA LYS A 91 1.24 -22.77 8.12
C LYS A 91 0.71 -21.36 7.94
N TRP A 92 -0.40 -21.23 7.23
CA TRP A 92 -0.93 -19.95 6.83
C TRP A 92 -2.37 -19.78 7.27
N PHE A 93 -2.71 -18.56 7.67
CA PHE A 93 -4.06 -18.04 7.58
C PHE A 93 -4.16 -17.12 6.36
N GLY A 94 -5.34 -17.03 5.77
CA GLY A 94 -5.64 -15.96 4.83
C GLY A 94 -6.86 -15.18 5.28
N LEU A 95 -6.81 -13.86 5.09
CA LEU A 95 -8.00 -13.03 5.11
C LEU A 95 -8.63 -13.12 3.71
N PHE A 96 -9.76 -13.79 3.63
CA PHE A 96 -10.45 -14.05 2.38
C PHE A 96 -11.74 -13.23 2.29
N LYS A 97 -12.09 -12.84 1.07
CA LYS A 97 -13.34 -12.16 0.73
C LYS A 97 -14.21 -13.06 -0.13
N ARG A 98 -15.45 -13.27 0.33
CA ARG A 98 -16.53 -13.91 -0.42
C ARG A 98 -17.76 -13.02 -0.46
N LYS A 99 -18.83 -13.45 -1.15
CA LYS A 99 -20.08 -12.67 -1.26
C LYS A 99 -20.68 -12.28 0.10
N ALA A 100 -20.55 -13.14 1.11
CA ALA A 100 -21.07 -12.91 2.46
C ALA A 100 -20.22 -11.95 3.32
N GLY A 101 -19.04 -11.54 2.85
CA GLY A 101 -18.10 -10.70 3.61
C GLY A 101 -16.72 -11.34 3.73
N PHE A 102 -16.00 -10.91 4.75
CA PHE A 102 -14.62 -11.32 5.02
C PHE A 102 -14.58 -12.41 6.07
N TYR A 103 -13.56 -13.25 6.01
CA TYR A 103 -13.32 -14.28 7.00
C TYR A 103 -11.83 -14.64 7.04
N LEU A 104 -11.38 -15.04 8.22
CA LEU A 104 -10.04 -15.57 8.42
C LEU A 104 -10.12 -17.11 8.42
N GLN A 105 -9.25 -17.77 7.68
CA GLN A 105 -9.20 -19.24 7.66
C GLN A 105 -7.77 -19.75 7.40
N GLU A 106 -7.44 -20.89 7.99
CA GLU A 106 -6.22 -21.63 7.64
C GLU A 106 -6.22 -22.03 6.16
N THR A 107 -5.06 -21.96 5.52
CA THR A 107 -4.85 -22.40 4.15
C THR A 107 -3.46 -23.00 3.97
N LYS A 108 -3.26 -23.65 2.81
CA LYS A 108 -1.94 -24.03 2.30
C LYS A 108 -1.63 -23.16 1.09
N LEU A 109 -0.35 -22.90 0.88
CA LEU A 109 0.12 -22.23 -0.32
C LEU A 109 0.59 -23.26 -1.35
N LYS A 110 0.59 -22.80 -2.60
CA LYS A 110 1.29 -23.42 -3.71
C LYS A 110 2.20 -22.35 -4.31
N THR A 111 3.50 -22.59 -4.23
CA THR A 111 4.50 -21.77 -4.90
C THR A 111 5.07 -22.51 -6.10
N LYS A 112 5.51 -21.77 -7.12
CA LYS A 112 6.24 -22.33 -8.26
C LYS A 112 7.13 -21.26 -8.87
N ARG A 113 8.21 -21.67 -9.52
CA ARG A 113 9.01 -20.80 -10.36
C ARG A 113 8.26 -20.39 -11.63
N VAL A 114 8.29 -19.12 -11.96
CA VAL A 114 7.63 -18.51 -13.13
C VAL A 114 8.56 -17.52 -13.82
N TYR A 115 8.24 -17.15 -15.05
CA TYR A 115 8.97 -16.14 -15.81
C TYR A 115 8.83 -14.77 -15.13
N ASP A 116 9.97 -14.11 -14.91
CA ASP A 116 10.11 -12.76 -14.40
C ASP A 116 10.35 -11.79 -15.56
N GLN A 117 9.43 -10.84 -15.77
CA GLN A 117 9.50 -9.95 -16.93
C GLN A 117 10.64 -8.93 -16.88
N ILE A 118 11.29 -8.76 -15.72
CA ILE A 118 12.38 -7.80 -15.53
C ILE A 118 13.74 -8.50 -15.57
N VAL A 119 13.84 -9.68 -14.96
CA VAL A 119 15.12 -10.37 -14.78
C VAL A 119 15.37 -11.41 -15.88
N ASP A 120 14.34 -12.14 -16.32
CA ASP A 120 14.51 -13.27 -17.23
C ASP A 120 14.60 -12.82 -18.70
N GLU A 121 15.60 -13.32 -19.43
CA GLU A 121 15.81 -12.97 -20.84
C GLU A 121 14.75 -13.60 -21.76
N ASN A 122 14.16 -14.72 -21.33
CA ASN A 122 13.15 -15.47 -22.09
C ASN A 122 12.29 -16.39 -21.20
N GLU A 123 11.15 -16.85 -21.72
CA GLU A 123 10.16 -17.66 -20.98
C GLU A 123 10.64 -19.02 -20.44
N ASN A 124 11.82 -19.49 -20.87
CA ASN A 124 12.40 -20.73 -20.34
C ASN A 124 13.12 -20.50 -19.01
N GLU A 125 13.59 -19.28 -18.77
CA GLU A 125 14.07 -18.83 -17.48
C GLU A 125 12.87 -18.53 -16.58
N LYS A 126 13.01 -18.91 -15.30
CA LYS A 126 11.95 -18.83 -14.31
C LYS A 126 12.54 -18.40 -12.98
N THR A 127 12.99 -17.15 -12.92
CA THR A 127 13.54 -16.58 -11.69
C THR A 127 12.48 -15.98 -10.77
N GLY A 128 11.27 -15.75 -11.27
CA GLY A 128 10.17 -15.25 -10.45
C GLY A 128 9.46 -16.34 -9.66
N TRP A 129 8.59 -15.91 -8.75
CA TRP A 129 7.70 -16.75 -7.96
C TRP A 129 6.23 -16.53 -8.32
N GLY A 130 5.48 -17.60 -8.56
CA GLY A 130 4.03 -17.58 -8.56
C GLY A 130 3.48 -18.12 -7.25
N VAL A 131 2.74 -17.30 -6.49
CA VAL A 131 2.16 -17.65 -5.20
C VAL A 131 0.64 -17.76 -5.32
N GLN A 132 0.10 -18.89 -4.88
CA GLN A 132 -1.33 -19.16 -4.85
C GLN A 132 -1.74 -19.78 -3.52
N THR A 133 -3.01 -19.59 -3.14
CA THR A 133 -3.65 -20.27 -2.00
C THR A 133 -4.52 -21.41 -2.51
N MET A 134 -4.73 -22.45 -1.70
CA MET A 134 -5.70 -23.51 -1.98
C MET A 134 -7.17 -23.05 -1.82
N ASN A 135 -7.39 -21.92 -1.14
CA ASN A 135 -8.70 -21.29 -1.04
C ASN A 135 -9.08 -20.66 -2.40
N LYS A 136 -10.36 -20.77 -2.81
CA LYS A 136 -10.87 -20.26 -4.09
C LYS A 136 -11.46 -18.86 -4.01
N ASP A 137 -11.71 -18.37 -2.79
CA ASP A 137 -12.17 -17.01 -2.57
C ASP A 137 -11.02 -16.01 -2.73
N THR A 138 -11.35 -14.73 -2.89
CA THR A 138 -10.33 -13.67 -3.09
C THR A 138 -9.47 -13.54 -1.83
N SER A 139 -8.17 -13.74 -1.96
CA SER A 139 -7.20 -13.51 -0.89
C SER A 139 -6.85 -12.03 -0.81
N ILE A 140 -7.01 -11.43 0.37
CA ILE A 140 -6.52 -10.07 0.65
C ILE A 140 -5.06 -10.13 1.09
N ILE A 141 -4.75 -11.02 2.03
CA ILE A 141 -3.41 -11.21 2.57
C ILE A 141 -3.27 -12.60 3.18
N LEU A 142 -2.04 -13.10 3.23
CA LEU A 142 -1.65 -14.36 3.87
C LEU A 142 -0.75 -14.06 5.06
N ILE A 143 -1.05 -14.67 6.20
CA ILE A 143 -0.40 -14.43 7.49
C ILE A 143 0.12 -15.75 8.02
N GLU A 144 1.40 -15.81 8.40
CA GLU A 144 1.96 -16.98 9.08
C GLU A 144 1.14 -17.26 10.36
N ALA A 145 0.84 -18.54 10.58
CA ALA A 145 0.02 -18.97 11.70
C ALA A 145 0.67 -18.58 13.03
N SER A 146 -0.14 -18.01 13.93
CA SER A 146 0.29 -17.60 15.25
C SER A 146 -0.77 -17.98 16.29
N LYS A 147 -0.43 -17.83 17.57
CA LYS A 147 -1.34 -18.12 18.69
C LYS A 147 -2.55 -17.19 18.80
N PHE A 148 -2.52 -16.04 18.12
CA PHE A 148 -3.59 -15.04 18.16
C PHE A 148 -4.56 -15.17 16.96
N LEU A 149 -4.30 -16.06 16.00
CA LEU A 149 -5.19 -16.26 14.86
C LEU A 149 -6.04 -17.51 15.02
N THR A 150 -7.34 -17.38 14.81
CA THR A 150 -8.28 -18.51 14.75
C THR A 150 -9.26 -18.32 13.60
N PRO A 151 -9.83 -19.40 13.02
CA PRO A 151 -10.80 -19.24 11.94
C PRO A 151 -12.09 -18.58 12.42
N HIS A 152 -12.51 -17.48 11.79
CA HIS A 152 -13.73 -16.76 12.14
C HIS A 152 -14.22 -15.84 11.02
N SER A 153 -15.44 -15.32 11.15
CA SER A 153 -15.95 -14.29 10.24
C SER A 153 -15.46 -12.93 10.68
N VAL A 154 -14.88 -12.16 9.76
CA VAL A 154 -14.30 -10.85 10.05
C VAL A 154 -15.29 -9.77 9.65
N GLN A 155 -15.79 -9.01 10.62
CA GLN A 155 -16.62 -7.84 10.33
C GLN A 155 -15.73 -6.69 9.84
N GLN A 156 -15.91 -6.26 8.60
CA GLN A 156 -15.20 -5.10 8.06
C GLN A 156 -15.78 -3.79 8.62
N ALA A 157 -14.91 -2.84 8.95
CA ALA A 157 -15.29 -1.46 9.19
C ALA A 157 -15.52 -0.70 7.87
N ILE A 158 -16.55 0.15 7.83
CA ILE A 158 -16.81 0.99 6.66
C ILE A 158 -15.90 2.21 6.72
N LEU A 159 -15.05 2.37 5.71
CA LEU A 159 -14.18 3.52 5.53
C LEU A 159 -14.85 4.52 4.59
N SER A 160 -14.89 5.80 4.96
CA SER A 160 -15.36 6.86 4.04
C SER A 160 -14.29 7.31 3.05
N LYS A 161 -13.03 6.95 3.30
CA LYS A 161 -11.86 7.13 2.44
C LYS A 161 -10.74 6.19 2.88
N GLU A 162 -9.87 5.83 1.95
CA GLU A 162 -8.76 4.90 2.18
C GLU A 162 -7.42 5.63 2.39
N GLN A 163 -7.30 6.86 1.84
CA GLN A 163 -6.15 7.74 2.04
C GLN A 163 -6.49 8.85 3.04
N VAL A 164 -5.57 9.13 3.97
CA VAL A 164 -5.71 10.18 4.98
C VAL A 164 -4.53 11.14 4.84
N PHE A 165 -4.76 12.29 4.21
CA PHE A 165 -3.73 13.31 3.99
C PHE A 165 -3.46 14.14 5.27
N PRO A 166 -2.31 14.83 5.38
CA PRO A 166 -2.06 15.74 6.50
C PRO A 166 -3.22 16.73 6.74
N GLY A 167 -3.62 16.84 8.00
CA GLY A 167 -4.75 17.67 8.45
C GLY A 167 -6.11 16.97 8.38
N ASP A 168 -6.20 15.83 7.71
CA ASP A 168 -7.44 15.06 7.63
C ASP A 168 -7.68 14.24 8.91
N THR A 169 -8.95 13.91 9.13
CA THR A 169 -9.38 12.93 10.14
C THR A 169 -10.46 12.04 9.56
N LEU A 170 -10.31 10.73 9.76
CA LEU A 170 -11.31 9.70 9.53
C LEU A 170 -11.82 9.20 10.89
N ARG A 171 -13.15 9.14 11.07
CA ARG A 171 -13.79 8.61 12.27
C ARG A 171 -14.55 7.35 11.93
N ILE A 172 -14.38 6.32 12.74
CA ILE A 172 -15.01 5.01 12.56
C ILE A 172 -15.62 4.62 13.91
N ASN A 173 -16.90 4.26 13.93
CA ASN A 173 -17.46 3.49 15.04
C ASN A 173 -17.42 2.01 14.65
N TYR A 174 -16.70 1.21 15.42
CA TYR A 174 -16.56 -0.22 15.17
C TYR A 174 -16.82 -0.99 16.45
N LEU A 175 -17.83 -1.87 16.42
CA LEU A 175 -18.29 -2.65 17.57
C LEU A 175 -18.52 -1.80 18.84
N GLY A 176 -19.01 -0.57 18.66
CA GLY A 176 -19.30 0.36 19.76
C GLY A 176 -18.09 1.13 20.30
N ILE A 177 -16.90 0.97 19.71
CA ILE A 177 -15.70 1.76 20.03
C ILE A 177 -15.51 2.83 18.95
N ASP A 178 -15.32 4.08 19.39
CA ASP A 178 -14.99 5.19 18.50
C ASP A 178 -13.48 5.26 18.27
N TYR A 179 -13.10 5.12 17.00
CA TYR A 179 -11.74 5.25 16.50
C TYR A 179 -11.58 6.55 15.72
N LYS A 180 -10.44 7.21 15.91
CA LYS A 180 -10.02 8.37 15.13
C LYS A 180 -8.68 8.08 14.48
N ILE A 181 -8.68 8.04 13.15
CA ILE A 181 -7.49 7.95 12.30
C ILE A 181 -7.20 9.35 11.78
N PHE A 182 -5.96 9.84 11.92
CA PHE A 182 -5.60 11.17 11.45
C PHE A 182 -4.14 11.24 11.04
N ALA A 183 -3.84 12.15 10.12
CA ALA A 183 -2.48 12.34 9.63
C ALA A 183 -1.91 13.72 9.96
N THR A 184 -0.63 13.75 10.30
CA THR A 184 0.17 14.96 10.45
C THR A 184 1.22 15.05 9.34
N GLY A 185 1.85 16.22 9.22
CA GLY A 185 2.86 16.51 8.21
C GLY A 185 2.54 17.81 7.50
N ARG A 186 2.97 17.90 6.24
CA ARG A 186 2.67 19.02 5.35
C ARG A 186 2.24 18.48 4.00
N LYS A 187 1.41 19.26 3.31
CA LYS A 187 0.97 18.97 1.95
C LYS A 187 0.89 20.25 1.13
N LYS A 188 1.19 20.17 -0.16
CA LYS A 188 1.04 21.26 -1.13
C LYS A 188 0.34 20.71 -2.36
N LYS A 189 -0.65 21.44 -2.89
CA LYS A 189 -1.28 21.06 -4.16
C LYS A 189 -0.27 21.17 -5.29
N VAL A 190 -0.25 20.18 -6.17
CA VAL A 190 0.52 20.26 -7.41
C VAL A 190 -0.21 21.19 -8.38
N GLN A 191 0.54 22.03 -9.09
CA GLN A 191 -0.06 23.04 -9.99
C GLN A 191 -0.75 22.39 -11.19
N ASP A 192 -0.16 21.33 -11.73
CA ASP A 192 -0.62 20.67 -12.96
C ASP A 192 -1.59 19.50 -12.68
N ASP A 193 -1.78 19.14 -11.42
CA ASP A 193 -2.78 18.16 -10.98
C ASP A 193 -3.47 18.64 -9.69
N PRO A 194 -4.68 19.20 -9.79
CA PRO A 194 -5.38 19.77 -8.63
C PRO A 194 -5.89 18.73 -7.62
N GLU A 195 -5.92 17.45 -8.01
CA GLU A 195 -6.29 16.31 -7.18
C GLU A 195 -5.06 15.69 -6.48
N TRP A 196 -3.84 16.03 -6.90
CA TRP A 196 -2.61 15.53 -6.31
C TRP A 196 -1.97 16.51 -5.32
N PHE A 197 -1.31 15.93 -4.32
CA PHE A 197 -0.56 16.68 -3.31
C PHE A 197 0.87 16.15 -3.18
N ASP A 198 1.83 17.06 -3.20
CA ASP A 198 3.14 16.80 -2.64
C ASP A 198 2.99 16.71 -1.11
N VAL A 199 3.40 15.59 -0.51
CA VAL A 199 3.28 15.34 0.92
C VAL A 199 4.65 15.06 1.52
N TRP A 200 4.95 15.66 2.68
CA TRP A 200 6.19 15.41 3.41
C TRP A 200 6.00 15.42 4.93
N ASN A 201 6.96 14.78 5.63
CA ASN A 201 6.98 14.56 7.08
C ASN A 201 5.68 13.93 7.56
N TYR A 202 5.19 12.95 6.80
CA TYR A 202 3.90 12.32 7.01
C TYR A 202 3.95 11.38 8.20
N LYS A 203 2.92 11.45 9.06
CA LYS A 203 2.67 10.46 10.10
C LYS A 203 1.18 10.18 10.20
N LEU A 204 0.79 8.91 10.16
CA LEU A 204 -0.58 8.42 10.31
C LEU A 204 -0.75 7.84 11.70
N TYR A 205 -1.80 8.24 12.41
CA TYR A 205 -2.09 7.80 13.77
C TYR A 205 -3.48 7.20 13.89
N LEU A 206 -3.62 6.24 14.80
CA LEU A 206 -4.89 5.70 15.29
C LEU A 206 -5.04 6.04 16.76
N THR A 207 -6.21 6.51 17.16
CA THR A 207 -6.55 6.75 18.57
C THR A 207 -7.92 6.20 18.90
N ALA A 208 -8.05 5.59 20.08
CA ALA A 208 -9.32 5.07 20.59
C ALA A 208 -9.31 5.03 22.12
N LYS A 209 -10.52 5.03 22.72
CA LYS A 209 -10.68 4.79 24.16
C LYS A 209 -11.10 3.35 24.40
N ILE A 210 -10.18 2.53 24.87
CA ILE A 210 -10.39 1.09 25.10
C ILE A 210 -10.34 0.83 26.60
N LYS A 211 -11.39 0.21 27.14
CA LYS A 211 -11.54 -0.05 28.60
C LYS A 211 -11.29 1.20 29.46
N GLY A 212 -11.76 2.35 28.99
CA GLY A 212 -11.62 3.63 29.70
C GLY A 212 -10.30 4.37 29.48
N GLN A 213 -9.30 3.74 28.87
CA GLN A 213 -7.97 4.32 28.65
C GLN A 213 -7.82 4.84 27.22
N GLN A 214 -7.28 6.05 27.08
CA GLN A 214 -6.91 6.58 25.77
C GLN A 214 -5.66 5.85 25.28
N LYS A 215 -5.75 5.26 24.10
CA LYS A 215 -4.65 4.57 23.43
C LYS A 215 -4.34 5.22 22.08
N THR A 216 -3.09 5.14 21.66
CA THR A 216 -2.59 5.72 20.41
C THR A 216 -1.58 4.80 19.76
N SER A 217 -1.73 4.53 18.46
CA SER A 217 -0.71 3.85 17.65
C SER A 217 -0.23 4.78 16.53
N LEU A 218 1.08 4.81 16.30
CA LEU A 218 1.61 5.26 15.01
C LEU A 218 1.39 4.12 14.01
N LEU A 219 0.77 4.42 12.88
CA LEU A 219 0.49 3.45 11.82
C LEU A 219 1.52 3.55 10.70
N ALA A 220 1.88 4.76 10.27
CA ALA A 220 2.88 4.96 9.23
C ALA A 220 3.64 6.26 9.46
N ALA A 221 4.91 6.29 9.07
CA ALA A 221 5.70 7.51 8.96
C ALA A 221 6.57 7.47 7.69
N GLN A 222 6.54 8.55 6.92
CA GLN A 222 7.32 8.70 5.70
C GLN A 222 7.84 10.15 5.56
N PRO A 223 9.12 10.37 5.25
CA PRO A 223 9.64 11.71 4.99
C PRO A 223 9.00 12.35 3.77
N ASN A 224 8.75 11.56 2.72
CA ASN A 224 8.20 11.99 1.44
C ASN A 224 7.62 10.80 0.67
N PHE A 225 6.93 11.09 -0.43
CA PHE A 225 6.36 10.11 -1.35
C PHE A 225 6.90 10.31 -2.76
N ASP A 226 6.84 9.25 -3.55
CA ASP A 226 7.21 9.17 -4.96
C ASP A 226 6.00 8.57 -5.70
N ASP A 227 5.02 9.43 -5.96
CA ASP A 227 3.76 9.13 -6.66
C ASP A 227 2.90 7.99 -6.09
N GLN A 228 3.07 7.65 -4.82
CA GLN A 228 2.24 6.67 -4.10
C GLN A 228 1.99 7.11 -2.66
N MET A 229 0.71 7.33 -2.32
CA MET A 229 0.31 7.69 -0.96
C MET A 229 -0.08 6.44 -0.16
N ILE A 230 0.17 6.48 1.16
CA ILE A 230 -0.29 5.43 2.10
C ILE A 230 -1.79 5.17 1.92
N ASN A 231 -2.16 3.89 1.77
CA ASN A 231 -3.54 3.47 1.53
C ASN A 231 -4.02 2.41 2.53
N ILE A 232 -5.17 2.63 3.17
CA ILE A 232 -5.79 1.64 4.04
C ILE A 232 -6.53 0.62 3.17
N ILE A 233 -5.97 -0.58 3.03
CA ILE A 233 -6.54 -1.69 2.25
C ILE A 233 -7.74 -2.31 2.97
N PHE A 234 -7.61 -2.50 4.29
CA PHE A 234 -8.62 -3.17 5.10
C PHE A 234 -8.62 -2.65 6.53
N ALA A 235 -9.81 -2.62 7.14
CA ALA A 235 -10.00 -2.40 8.55
C ALA A 235 -11.10 -3.33 9.08
N GLY A 236 -10.85 -4.02 10.19
CA GLY A 236 -11.77 -4.98 10.80
C GLY A 236 -11.04 -5.83 11.85
N ASP A 237 -11.77 -6.59 12.67
CA ASP A 237 -11.22 -7.47 13.71
C ASP A 237 -10.65 -8.76 13.09
N ILE A 238 -9.35 -8.74 12.77
CA ILE A 238 -8.65 -9.84 12.11
C ILE A 238 -8.34 -10.95 13.12
N ASP A 239 -7.91 -10.59 14.32
CA ASP A 239 -7.48 -11.55 15.35
C ASP A 239 -8.60 -12.02 16.31
N GLY A 240 -9.78 -11.41 16.24
CA GLY A 240 -11.00 -11.87 16.89
C GLY A 240 -11.19 -11.37 18.32
N ASP A 241 -10.52 -10.29 18.71
CA ASP A 241 -10.59 -9.73 20.07
C ASP A 241 -11.63 -8.61 20.25
N GLY A 242 -12.32 -8.23 19.17
CA GLY A 242 -13.32 -7.16 19.11
C GLY A 242 -12.73 -5.74 18.96
N ILE A 243 -11.42 -5.61 18.74
CA ILE A 243 -10.72 -4.36 18.49
C ILE A 243 -10.38 -4.25 16.99
N LEU A 244 -10.29 -3.02 16.50
CA LEU A 244 -10.07 -2.76 15.08
C LEU A 244 -8.61 -3.03 14.68
N ASP A 245 -8.40 -3.95 13.75
CA ASP A 245 -7.12 -4.24 13.09
C ASP A 245 -7.06 -3.64 11.68
N PHE A 246 -5.86 -3.65 11.08
CA PHE A 246 -5.63 -3.02 9.77
C PHE A 246 -4.74 -3.83 8.84
N ILE A 247 -5.00 -3.66 7.55
CA ILE A 247 -4.01 -3.87 6.48
C ILE A 247 -3.82 -2.53 5.78
N ILE A 248 -2.59 -2.05 5.73
CA ILE A 248 -2.23 -0.75 5.15
C ILE A 248 -1.12 -0.98 4.15
N ASP A 249 -1.28 -0.48 2.92
CA ASP A 249 -0.16 -0.36 2.00
C ASP A 249 0.75 0.77 2.49
N THR A 250 1.94 0.39 2.99
CA THR A 250 2.91 1.34 3.54
C THR A 250 3.96 1.78 2.53
N SER A 251 3.83 1.38 1.27
CA SER A 251 4.76 1.78 0.22
C SER A 251 4.66 3.28 -0.05
N ARG A 252 5.78 3.88 -0.44
CA ARG A 252 5.88 5.30 -0.78
C ARG A 252 6.21 5.56 -2.23
N HIS A 253 6.37 4.51 -3.03
CA HIS A 253 6.89 4.58 -4.38
C HIS A 253 5.90 3.93 -5.35
N TYR A 254 5.66 4.54 -6.50
CA TYR A 254 4.63 4.15 -7.48
C TYR A 254 4.75 2.71 -7.98
N ASN A 255 5.98 2.19 -8.05
CA ASN A 255 6.23 0.81 -8.47
C ASN A 255 6.31 -0.16 -7.29
N ALA A 256 6.00 0.23 -6.06
CA ALA A 256 6.11 -0.62 -4.89
C ALA A 256 4.75 -0.78 -4.20
N THR A 257 4.52 -1.97 -3.67
CA THR A 257 3.40 -2.27 -2.78
C THR A 257 3.95 -2.95 -1.55
N SER A 258 3.51 -2.49 -0.37
CA SER A 258 3.93 -3.04 0.92
C SER A 258 2.72 -3.23 1.85
N PRO A 259 1.77 -4.14 1.54
CA PRO A 259 0.70 -4.49 2.48
C PRO A 259 1.28 -4.95 3.82
N THR A 260 0.96 -4.17 4.86
CA THR A 260 1.43 -4.39 6.23
C THR A 260 0.25 -4.59 7.16
N ILE A 261 0.36 -5.60 8.03
CA ILE A 261 -0.68 -6.01 8.96
C ILE A 261 -0.42 -5.43 10.34
N TYR A 262 -1.47 -4.86 10.93
CA TYR A 262 -1.47 -4.31 12.28
C TYR A 262 -2.54 -5.03 13.08
N LEU A 263 -2.15 -5.68 14.18
CA LEU A 263 -3.08 -6.39 15.05
C LEU A 263 -3.13 -5.78 16.44
N SER A 264 -4.28 -5.90 17.07
CA SER A 264 -4.60 -5.35 18.39
C SER A 264 -4.23 -6.27 19.55
N THR A 265 -4.39 -7.60 19.40
CA THR A 265 -3.99 -8.56 20.44
C THR A 265 -2.51 -8.46 20.85
N PRO A 266 -1.53 -8.35 19.92
CA PRO A 266 -0.11 -8.22 20.28
C PRO A 266 0.34 -6.78 20.56
N ALA A 267 -0.58 -5.80 20.59
CA ALA A 267 -0.22 -4.40 20.79
C ALA A 267 0.29 -4.13 22.22
N ASP A 268 1.27 -3.24 22.33
CA ASP A 268 1.86 -2.86 23.62
C ASP A 268 0.89 -2.03 24.47
N ASN A 269 1.15 -1.97 25.79
CA ASN A 269 0.34 -1.15 26.69
C ASN A 269 0.41 0.33 26.28
N GLY A 270 -0.73 0.90 25.89
CA GLY A 270 -0.86 2.26 25.39
C GLY A 270 -1.13 2.34 23.88
N GLU A 271 -0.93 1.25 23.15
CA GLU A 271 -1.19 1.15 21.71
C GLU A 271 -2.50 0.40 21.44
N VAL A 272 -3.17 0.80 20.36
CA VAL A 272 -4.40 0.14 19.87
C VAL A 272 -4.04 -1.09 19.04
N VAL A 273 -3.09 -0.93 18.12
CA VAL A 273 -2.54 -1.97 17.25
C VAL A 273 -1.03 -1.83 17.13
N LYS A 274 -0.38 -2.91 16.70
CA LYS A 274 1.06 -2.95 16.40
C LYS A 274 1.30 -3.61 15.04
N PRO A 275 2.21 -3.11 14.20
CA PRO A 275 2.61 -3.81 12.98
C PRO A 275 3.27 -5.14 13.33
N ILE A 276 2.83 -6.23 12.72
CA ILE A 276 3.36 -7.57 12.99
C ILE A 276 4.09 -8.19 11.81
N GLY A 277 3.82 -7.71 10.59
CA GLY A 277 4.36 -8.30 9.36
C GLY A 277 3.92 -7.52 8.13
N GLY A 278 4.74 -7.54 7.09
CA GLY A 278 4.43 -6.95 5.80
C GLY A 278 5.05 -7.75 4.66
N HIS A 279 4.56 -7.54 3.45
CA HIS A 279 5.08 -8.12 2.23
C HIS A 279 5.34 -7.01 1.22
N THR A 280 6.60 -6.72 0.94
CA THR A 280 6.96 -5.73 -0.07
C THR A 280 7.21 -6.42 -1.40
N SER A 281 6.58 -5.90 -2.45
CA SER A 281 6.85 -6.28 -3.83
C SER A 281 6.92 -5.06 -4.73
N VAL A 282 7.80 -5.10 -5.71
CA VAL A 282 7.94 -4.09 -6.75
C VAL A 282 7.37 -4.59 -8.08
N GLY A 283 6.82 -3.65 -8.83
CA GLY A 283 6.41 -3.86 -10.21
C GLY A 283 7.53 -3.52 -11.18
N CYS A 284 7.23 -3.78 -12.44
CA CYS A 284 8.05 -3.44 -13.59
C CYS A 284 8.18 -1.92 -13.82
#